data_AF-A0A402AYR7-F1
#
_entry.id   AF-A0A402AYR7-F1
#
_cell.length_a   1.000
_cell.length_b   1.000
_cell.length_c   1.000
_cell.angle_alpha   90.00
_cell.angle_beta   90.00
_cell.angle_gamma   90.00
#
_symmetry.space_group_name_H-M   'P 1'
#
loop_
_entity.id
_entity.type
_entity.pdbx_description
1 polymer ?
#
loop_
_entity_poly.entity_id
_entity_poly.type
_entity_poly.pdbx_seq_one_letter_code
_entity_poly.pdbx_strand_id
1 'polypeptide(L)' 'MERDYDWGKTVVFGHYELDKPLVGKYKIGIDTGAWRTGTLSAVRLPDRQIFQVLREQTARQ' A
#
# COMPACT_ATOMS: atom_id res chain seq x y z
N MET A 1 -9.32 -4.99 12.08
CA MET A 1 -7.89 -4.79 11.78
C MET A 1 -7.19 -3.79 12.70
N GLU A 2 -7.74 -3.52 13.88
CA GLU A 2 -7.42 -2.31 14.65
C GLU A 2 -6.37 -2.47 15.74
N ARG A 3 -5.81 -3.67 15.96
CA ARG A 3 -4.77 -3.81 16.99
C ARG A 3 -3.43 -3.34 16.45
N ASP A 4 -2.95 -2.25 17.02
CA ASP A 4 -1.62 -1.69 16.84
C ASP A 4 -0.66 -2.44 17.77
N TYR A 5 -0.30 -3.65 17.37
CA TYR A 5 0.69 -4.44 18.08
C TYR A 5 2.11 -4.04 17.62
N ASP A 6 2.99 -3.85 18.59
CA ASP A 6 4.39 -3.49 18.36
C ASP A 6 5.26 -4.74 18.27
N TRP A 7 5.74 -5.05 17.06
CA TRP A 7 6.67 -6.15 16.80
C TRP A 7 8.16 -5.73 16.98
N GLY A 8 8.42 -4.51 17.45
CA GLY A 8 9.74 -3.89 17.43
C GLY A 8 10.22 -3.52 16.02
N LYS A 9 9.33 -3.59 15.01
CA LYS A 9 9.60 -3.33 13.59
C LYS A 9 8.35 -2.76 12.92
N THR A 10 8.54 -2.04 11.82
CA THR A 10 7.41 -1.63 10.96
C THR A 10 6.98 -2.82 10.10
N VAL A 11 5.70 -3.19 10.17
CA VAL A 11 5.12 -4.27 9.36
C VAL A 11 4.55 -3.68 8.07
N VAL A 12 5.19 -3.93 6.92
CA VAL A 12 4.62 -3.59 5.60
C VAL A 12 3.88 -4.81 5.07
N PHE A 13 2.62 -4.65 4.67
CA PHE A 13 1.78 -5.76 4.20
C PHE A 13 0.94 -5.41 2.97
N GLY A 14 0.51 -6.45 2.26
CA GLY A 14 -0.45 -6.39 1.16
C GLY A 14 -1.46 -7.53 1.27
N HIS A 15 -1.97 -8.03 0.13
CA HIS A 15 -2.99 -9.10 -0.01
C HIS A 15 -4.41 -8.70 0.44
N TYR A 16 -4.54 -7.89 1.49
CA TYR A 16 -5.80 -7.31 1.90
C TYR A 16 -6.01 -5.95 1.24
N GLU A 17 -6.94 -5.89 0.28
CA GLU A 17 -7.29 -4.66 -0.43
C GLU A 17 -7.81 -3.58 0.53
N LEU A 18 -7.28 -2.37 0.37
CA LEU A 18 -7.69 -1.16 1.05
C LEU A 18 -8.05 -0.08 0.01
N ASP A 19 -8.99 0.80 0.32
CA ASP A 19 -9.34 1.91 -0.58
C ASP A 19 -8.19 2.92 -0.78
N LYS A 20 -7.28 2.99 0.20
CA LYS A 20 -6.08 3.82 0.19
C LYS A 20 -4.97 3.17 1.02
N PRO A 21 -3.70 3.55 0.83
CA PRO A 21 -2.62 3.05 1.67
C PRO A 21 -2.89 3.34 3.15
N LEU A 22 -2.73 2.33 4.01
CA LEU A 22 -2.78 2.50 5.45
C LEU A 22 -1.39 2.89 5.94
N VAL A 23 -1.24 4.03 6.60
CA VAL A 23 0.01 4.43 7.26
C VAL A 23 -0.25 4.54 8.75
N GLY A 24 -0.06 3.43 9.47
CA GLY A 24 -0.18 3.36 10.92
C GLY A 24 1.16 3.54 11.63
N LYS A 25 1.11 3.55 12.97
CA LYS A 25 2.32 3.66 13.80
C LYS A 25 3.27 2.47 13.61
N TYR A 26 2.71 1.25 13.63
CA TYR A 26 3.48 -0.01 13.57
C TYR A 26 3.30 -0.80 12.27
N LYS A 27 2.32 -0.44 11.44
CA LYS A 27 1.99 -1.17 10.20
C LYS A 27 1.69 -0.23 9.04
N ILE A 28 2.04 -0.66 7.84
CA ILE A 28 1.80 0.04 6.58
C ILE A 28 1.15 -0.94 5.60
N GLY A 29 -0.07 -0.65 5.14
CA GLY A 29 -0.77 -1.43 4.13
C GLY A 29 -0.62 -0.77 2.77
N ILE A 30 -0.08 -1.47 1.78
CA ILE A 30 0.17 -0.94 0.42
C ILE A 30 -0.72 -1.58 -0.66
N ASP A 31 -1.55 -2.54 -0.31
CA ASP A 31 -2.45 -3.15 -1.28
C ASP A 31 -3.70 -2.28 -1.50
N THR A 32 -3.66 -1.49 -2.57
CA THR A 32 -4.78 -0.65 -3.04
C THR A 32 -5.55 -1.30 -4.18
N GLY A 33 -5.49 -2.64 -4.28
CA GLY A 33 -6.20 -3.40 -5.31
C GLY A 33 -5.70 -3.11 -6.71
N ALA A 34 -4.38 -3.07 -6.94
CA ALA A 34 -3.77 -2.72 -8.23
C ALA A 34 -4.35 -3.52 -9.41
N TRP A 35 -4.76 -4.77 -9.18
CA TRP A 35 -5.39 -5.60 -10.20
C TRP A 35 -6.74 -5.02 -10.69
N ARG A 36 -7.54 -4.47 -9.78
CA ARG A 36 -8.89 -3.95 -10.01
C ARG A 36 -8.88 -2.45 -10.32
N THR A 37 -8.15 -1.67 -9.53
CA THR A 37 -8.08 -0.20 -9.65
C THR A 37 -7.07 0.26 -10.68
N GLY A 38 -6.11 -0.61 -11.05
CA GLY A 38 -4.96 -0.24 -11.86
C GLY A 38 -3.92 0.57 -11.10
N THR A 39 -4.13 0.92 -9.82
CA THR A 39 -3.19 1.75 -9.05
C THR A 39 -2.23 0.88 -8.26
N LEU A 40 -0.95 0.91 -8.63
CA LEU A 40 0.12 0.27 -7.85
C LEU A 40 0.64 1.27 -6.81
N SER A 41 0.73 0.82 -5.56
CA SER A 41 1.22 1.62 -4.44
C SER A 41 2.55 1.08 -3.91
N ALA A 42 3.44 1.97 -3.51
CA ALA A 42 4.73 1.65 -2.90
C ALA A 42 4.98 2.58 -1.70
N VAL A 43 5.83 2.14 -0.78
CA VAL A 43 6.30 2.93 0.36
C VAL A 43 7.83 2.98 0.38
N ARG A 44 8.40 4.17 0.56
CA ARG A 44 9.82 4.37 0.86
C ARG A 44 10.03 4.31 2.37
N LEU A 45 11.11 3.65 2.78
CA LEU A 45 11.54 3.58 4.17
C LEU A 45 12.93 4.25 4.31
N PRO A 46 13.26 4.83 5.48
CA PRO A 46 12.48 4.82 6.72
C PRO A 46 11.42 5.93 6.86
N ASP A 47 11.38 6.88 5.92
CA ASP A 47 10.54 8.10 6.00
C ASP A 47 9.04 7.88 5.74
N ARG A 48 8.64 6.67 5.33
CA ARG A 48 7.24 6.24 5.16
C ARG A 48 6.50 7.03 4.08
N GLN A 49 7.22 7.54 3.07
CA GLN A 49 6.61 8.25 1.95
C GLN A 49 5.89 7.26 1.02
N ILE A 50 4.63 7.56 0.68
CA ILE A 50 3.82 6.79 -0.26
C ILE A 50 4.03 7.30 -1.70
N PHE A 51 4.15 6.37 -2.64
CA PHE A 51 4.13 6.60 -4.08
C PHE A 51 3.03 5.77 -4.71
N GLN A 52 2.28 6.34 -5.64
CA GLN A 52 1.24 5.61 -6.38
C GLN A 52 1.37 5.92 -7.87
N VAL A 53 1.19 4.90 -8.69
CA VAL A 53 1.15 5.02 -10.15
C VAL A 53 -0.08 4.33 -10.68
N LEU A 54 -0.84 5.02 -11.53
CA LEU A 54 -1.96 4.46 -12.25
C LEU A 54 -1.43 3.71 -13.49
N ARG A 55 -1.89 2.48 -13.71
CA ARG A 55 -1.64 1.71 -14.92
C ARG A 55 -1.96 2.57 -16.13
N GLU A 56 -0.95 2.80 -16.96
CA GLU A 56 -1.15 3.44 -18.25
C GLU A 56 -2.13 2.60 -19.06
N GLN A 57 -3.20 3.24 -19.53
CA GLN A 57 -4.07 2.64 -20.53
C GLN A 57 -3.40 2.86 -21.89
N THR A 58 -2.35 2.11 -22.19
CA THR A 58 -1.93 1.99 -23.59
C THR A 58 -3.10 1.35 -24.33
N ALA A 59 -3.58 2.04 -25.38
CA ALA A 59 -4.68 1.58 -26.20
C ALA A 59 -4.49 0.09 -26.52
N ARG A 60 -5.46 -0.74 -26.13
CA ARG A 60 -5.54 -2.12 -26.60
C ARG A 60 -5.49 -2.05 -28.13
N GLN A 61 -4.37 -2.45 -28.72
CA GLN A 61 -4.33 -2.86 -30.12
C GLN A 61 -5.04 -4.20 -30.25
#